data_AF-A0A2M7ZZ37-F1
#
_entry.id   AF-A0A2M7ZZ37-F1
#
_cell.length_a   1.000
_cell.length_b   1.000
_cell.length_c   1.000
_cell.angle_alpha   90.00
_cell.angle_beta   90.00
_cell.angle_gamma   90.00
#
_symmetry.space_group_name_H-M   'P 1'
#
loop_
_entity.id
_entity.type
_entity.pdbx_description
1 polymer ?
#
loop_
_entity_poly.entity_id
_entity_poly.type
_entity_poly.pdbx_seq_one_letter_code
_entity_poly.pdbx_strand_id
1 'polypeptide(L)' 'MSVKRRKYSPAEKAKIALEAIKGELTMAQIIAKYGVHATQVSVWKKKVLTSKLNSTAS' A
#
# COMPACT_ATOMS: atom_id res chain seq x y z
N MET A 1 3.19 -11.54 23.51
CA MET A 1 4.14 -11.23 22.41
C MET A 1 3.61 -10.04 21.62
N SER A 2 4.02 -8.82 21.96
CA SER A 2 3.57 -7.62 21.24
C SER A 2 4.32 -7.50 19.91
N VAL A 3 3.70 -7.95 18.82
CA VAL A 3 4.19 -7.73 17.46
C VAL A 3 4.39 -6.22 17.27
N LYS A 4 5.66 -5.77 17.25
CA LYS A 4 6.03 -4.41 16.87
C LYS A 4 5.51 -4.18 15.46
N ARG A 5 4.33 -3.57 15.34
CA ARG A 5 3.78 -3.18 14.04
C ARG A 5 4.78 -2.21 13.42
N ARG A 6 5.50 -2.64 12.38
CA ARG A 6 6.25 -1.71 11.53
C ARG A 6 5.23 -0.67 11.04
N LYS A 7 5.38 0.56 11.54
CA LYS A 7 4.51 1.67 11.15
C LYS A 7 5.04 2.20 9.83
N TYR A 8 4.43 1.78 8.73
CA TYR A 8 4.65 2.43 7.43
C TYR A 8 3.90 3.77 7.43
N SER A 9 4.59 4.84 7.02
CA SER A 9 4.00 6.16 6.89
C SER A 9 2.95 6.18 5.77
N PRO A 10 1.94 7.06 5.83
CA PRO A 10 0.94 7.17 4.76
C PRO A 10 1.56 7.43 3.38
N ALA A 11 2.64 8.21 3.32
CA ALA A 11 3.41 8.44 2.09
C ALA A 11 4.05 7.17 1.53
N GLU A 12 4.66 6.32 2.37
CA GLU A 12 5.25 5.05 1.94
C GLU A 12 4.19 4.07 1.44
N LYS A 13 3.06 3.96 2.14
CA LYS A 13 1.92 3.12 1.72
C LYS A 13 1.37 3.57 0.38
N ALA A 14 1.24 4.88 0.17
CA ALA A 14 0.79 5.45 -1.09
C ALA A 14 1.80 5.16 -2.21
N LYS A 15 3.10 5.33 -1.96
CA LYS A 15 4.16 5.02 -2.95
C LYS A 15 4.13 3.55 -3.36
N ILE A 16 4.07 2.63 -2.40
CA ILE A 16 4.03 1.19 -2.63
C ILE A 16 2.76 0.79 -3.39
N ALA A 17 1.61 1.35 -3.01
CA ALA A 17 0.35 1.13 -3.71
C ALA A 17 0.37 1.70 -5.13
N LEU A 18 0.97 2.86 -5.35
CA LEU A 18 1.11 3.46 -6.68
C LEU A 18 2.03 2.64 -7.57
N GLU A 19 3.19 2.17 -7.10
CA GLU A 19 4.06 1.24 -7.85
C GLU A 19 3.29 -0.04 -8.22
N ALA A 20 2.49 -0.57 -7.29
CA ALA A 20 1.65 -1.75 -7.53
C ALA A 20 0.48 -1.49 -8.49
N ILE A 21 -0.07 -0.28 -8.53
CA ILE A 21 -1.18 0.12 -9.43
C ILE A 21 -0.64 0.44 -10.83
N LYS A 22 0.48 1.14 -10.92
CA LYS A 22 1.17 1.48 -12.17
C LYS A 22 1.74 0.24 -12.88
N GLY A 23 1.99 -0.84 -12.13
CA GLY A 23 2.58 -2.06 -12.67
C GLY A 23 4.10 -1.97 -12.85
N GLU A 24 4.76 -0.97 -12.25
CA GLU A 24 6.22 -0.81 -12.31
C GLU A 24 6.96 -1.95 -11.59
N LEU A 25 6.36 -2.49 -10.52
CA LEU A 25 6.85 -3.69 -9.86
C LEU A 25 5.72 -4.69 -9.65
N THR A 26 6.06 -5.97 -9.83
CA THR A 26 5.14 -7.06 -9.49
C THR A 26 4.98 -7.17 -7.99
N MET A 27 3.86 -7.74 -7.54
CA MET A 27 3.55 -7.85 -6.12
C MET A 27 4.66 -8.59 -5.34
N ALA A 28 5.27 -9.62 -5.94
CA ALA A 28 6.41 -10.33 -5.38
C ALA A 28 7.65 -9.44 -5.20
N GLN A 29 7.97 -8.60 -6.17
CA GLN A 29 9.10 -7.66 -6.07
C GLN A 29 8.84 -6.59 -5.02
N ILE A 30 7.61 -6.10 -4.89
CA ILE A 30 7.24 -5.13 -3.85
C ILE A 30 7.39 -5.74 -2.47
N ILE A 31 6.93 -6.98 -2.29
CA ILE A 31 7.08 -7.75 -1.05
C ILE A 31 8.55 -7.90 -0.69
N ALA A 32 9.39 -8.29 -1.65
CA ALA A 32 10.83 -8.46 -1.44
C ALA A 32 11.56 -7.13 -1.17
N LYS A 33 11.24 -6.08 -1.93
CA LYS A 33 11.91 -4.76 -1.88
C LYS A 33 11.58 -3.99 -0.60
N TYR A 34 10.32 -3.99 -0.19
CA TYR A 34 9.84 -3.22 0.96
C TYR A 34 9.63 -4.06 2.22
N GLY A 35 9.72 -5.40 2.14
CA GLY A 35 9.44 -6.29 3.26
C GLY A 35 7.98 -6.23 3.71
N VAL A 36 7.06 -6.01 2.77
CA VAL A 36 5.62 -5.84 3.03
C VAL A 36 4.86 -7.10 2.63
N HIS A 37 3.79 -7.45 3.33
CA HIS A 37 3.02 -8.63 2.98
C HIS A 37 2.05 -8.34 1.82
N ALA A 38 1.75 -9.34 0.97
CA ALA A 38 0.82 -9.20 -0.15
C ALA A 38 -0.54 -8.59 0.28
N THR A 39 -1.05 -9.04 1.43
CA THR A 39 -2.26 -8.52 2.05
C THR A 39 -2.17 -7.01 2.32
N GLN A 40 -1.03 -6.52 2.80
CA GLN A 40 -0.82 -5.09 3.08
C GLN A 40 -0.83 -4.28 1.80
N VAL A 41 -0.18 -4.76 0.74
CA VAL A 41 -0.18 -4.11 -0.57
C VAL A 41 -1.60 -3.98 -1.09
N SER A 42 -2.39 -5.05 -1.03
CA SER A 42 -3.81 -5.04 -1.43
C SER A 42 -4.65 -4.04 -0.61
N VAL A 43 -4.43 -3.96 0.71
CA VAL A 43 -5.09 -2.95 1.56
C VAL A 43 -4.69 -1.54 1.15
N TRP A 44 -3.42 -1.29 0.84
CA TRP A 44 -2.96 0.05 0.45
C TRP A 44 -3.43 0.46 -0.94
N LYS A 45 -3.48 -0.47 -1.91
CA LYS A 45 -4.10 -0.22 -3.22
C LYS A 45 -5.55 0.23 -3.06
N LYS A 46 -6.34 -0.51 -2.28
CA LYS A 46 -7.71 -0.13 -1.94
C LYS A 46 -7.74 1.24 -1.26
N LYS A 47 -6.87 1.48 -0.27
CA LYS A 47 -6.86 2.74 0.48
C LYS A 47 -6.50 3.95 -0.38
N VAL A 48 -5.61 3.81 -1.36
CA VAL A 48 -5.30 4.86 -2.35
C VAL A 48 -6.48 5.12 -3.28
N LEU A 49 -7.14 4.06 -3.77
CA LEU A 49 -8.33 4.17 -4.64
C LEU A 49 -9.52 4.79 -3.88
N THR A 50 -9.81 4.30 -2.69
CA THR A 50 -10.80 4.86 -1.77
C THR A 50 -10.44 6.31 -1.43
N SER A 51 -9.19 6.63 -1.10
CA SER A 51 -8.79 8.03 -0.86
C SER A 51 -9.04 8.93 -2.07
N LYS A 52 -8.95 8.43 -3.32
CA LYS A 52 -9.33 9.20 -4.51
C LYS A 52 -10.85 9.37 -4.67
N LEU A 53 -11.64 8.40 -4.19
CA LEU A 53 -13.09 8.36 -4.37
C LEU A 53 -13.86 9.05 -3.23
N ASN A 54 -13.25 9.26 -2.07
CA ASN A 54 -13.92 9.82 -0.90
C ASN A 54 -13.96 11.37 -0.86
N SER A 55 -13.66 12.04 -1.99
CA SER A 55 -13.70 13.51 -2.10
C SER A 55 -14.93 14.04 -2.88
N THR A 56 -15.93 13.20 -3.14
CA THR A 56 -17.15 13.59 -3.87
C THR A 56 -18.45 13.28 -3.10
N ALA A 57 -18.41 13.36 -1.77
CA ALA A 57 -19.62 13.33 -0.95
C ALA A 57 -19.56 14.51 0.04
N SER A 58 -20.07 15.65 -0.43
CA SER A 58 -20.59 16.75 0.38
C SER A 58 -22.08 16.86 0.08
#